data_AF-A0A8J7RPY3-F1
#
_entry.id   AF-A0A8J7RPY3-F1
#
_cell.length_a   1.000
_cell.length_b   1.000
_cell.length_c   1.000
_cell.angle_alpha   90.00
_cell.angle_beta   90.00
_cell.angle_gamma   90.00
#
_symmetry.space_group_name_H-M   'P 1'
#
loop_
_entity.id
_entity.type
_entity.pdbx_description
1 polymer ?
#
loop_
_entity_poly.entity_id
_entity_poly.type
_entity_poly.pdbx_seq_one_letter_code
_entity_poly.pdbx_strand_id
1 'polypeptide(L)'
;MKYQILSVILIIALIFSGCSHTSELSGEYLPENETDVSYSVFYYIHADSDYLYHDPDGQPIWENSKVLATALEVAEQADSGEVFIYHQRPGKKMLGLFPRRNSRLFHYRNGQLHSRVRYRHPDKKEAFLATEAQLVNQYRTKNRTDNHQNYFLYFGHEIPSVNGTGYHRSMPDIDVNTAAFANGIQNFLLSDEDRFGLVLLSTCNNGTPAMAELLIPFTKVMLASPQNLHLSHFDSGKMDLLEREPGISPLQLGYSMAEQTYQRLDANVHTTITLALYDLKHVQGYIHALTSLTAANRAPDRSVQFQDNVDCAELSNLDPERYHKGVKTWYKPARFGRQSGQLTHSGWGCKPEVK
;
A
#
# COMPACT_ATOMS: atom_id res chain seq x y z
N MET A 1 -30.03 -5.74 -48.63
CA MET A 1 -30.67 -6.34 -47.42
C MET A 1 -29.82 -7.40 -46.72
N LYS A 2 -29.29 -8.45 -47.37
CA LYS A 2 -28.52 -9.51 -46.68
C LYS A 2 -27.30 -9.01 -45.88
N TYR A 3 -26.53 -8.06 -46.42
CA TYR A 3 -25.33 -7.53 -45.75
C TYR A 3 -25.63 -6.62 -44.54
N GLN A 4 -26.80 -5.97 -44.50
CA GLN A 4 -27.21 -5.13 -43.36
C GLN A 4 -27.60 -5.99 -42.15
N ILE A 5 -28.29 -7.11 -42.38
CA ILE A 5 -28.67 -8.04 -41.31
C ILE A 5 -27.42 -8.68 -40.68
N LEU A 6 -26.45 -9.09 -41.51
CA LEU A 6 -25.20 -9.67 -41.01
C LEU A 6 -24.39 -8.68 -40.15
N SER A 7 -24.35 -7.40 -40.56
CA SER A 7 -23.65 -6.35 -39.82
C SER A 7 -24.29 -6.06 -38.46
N VAL A 8 -25.63 -6.05 -38.39
CA VAL A 8 -26.38 -5.86 -37.13
C VAL A 8 -26.16 -7.04 -36.19
N ILE A 9 -26.20 -8.27 -36.70
CA ILE A 9 -25.93 -9.47 -35.88
C ILE A 9 -24.50 -9.45 -35.33
N LEU A 10 -23.51 -9.04 -36.15
CA LEU A 10 -22.12 -8.96 -35.71
C LEU A 10 -21.92 -7.89 -34.63
N ILE A 11 -22.56 -6.73 -34.77
CA ILE A 11 -22.55 -5.65 -33.77
C ILE A 11 -23.22 -6.10 -32.47
N ILE A 12 -24.37 -6.76 -32.55
CA ILE A 12 -25.09 -7.30 -31.39
C ILE A 12 -24.24 -8.36 -30.68
N ALA A 13 -23.63 -9.29 -31.42
CA ALA A 13 -22.74 -10.31 -30.86
C ALA A 13 -21.50 -9.70 -30.19
N LEU A 14 -20.92 -8.64 -30.77
CA LEU A 14 -19.83 -7.86 -30.16
C LEU A 14 -20.27 -7.19 -28.85
N ILE A 15 -21.47 -6.60 -28.82
CA ILE A 15 -22.03 -5.96 -27.62
C ILE A 15 -22.29 -6.99 -26.51
N PHE A 16 -22.88 -8.14 -26.83
CA PHE A 16 -23.16 -9.19 -25.83
C PHE A 16 -21.90 -9.92 -25.34
N SER A 17 -20.86 -10.06 -26.17
CA SER A 17 -19.56 -10.59 -25.74
C SER A 17 -18.78 -9.63 -24.81
N GLY A 18 -19.19 -8.36 -24.73
CA GLY A 18 -18.61 -7.34 -23.85
C GLY A 18 -19.09 -7.43 -22.39
N CYS A 19 -20.19 -8.15 -22.12
CA CYS A 19 -20.68 -8.44 -20.77
C CYS A 19 -19.86 -9.56 -20.13
N SER A 20 -18.58 -9.29 -19.88
CA SER A 20 -17.71 -10.22 -19.16
C SER A 20 -18.09 -10.24 -17.68
N HIS A 21 -18.75 -11.31 -17.26
CA HIS A 21 -19.00 -11.65 -15.86
C HIS A 21 -17.69 -11.70 -15.06
N THR A 22 -17.77 -11.42 -13.75
CA THR A 22 -16.76 -11.81 -12.77
C THR A 22 -16.55 -13.31 -12.90
N SER A 23 -15.45 -13.71 -13.53
CA SER A 23 -15.13 -15.12 -13.71
C SER A 23 -14.26 -15.54 -12.54
N GLU A 24 -14.82 -16.34 -11.66
CA GLU A 24 -14.02 -17.14 -10.74
C GLU A 24 -13.31 -18.20 -11.58
N LEU A 25 -11.98 -18.20 -11.57
CA LEU A 25 -11.26 -19.40 -11.94
C LEU A 25 -11.17 -20.17 -10.63
N SER A 26 -12.21 -20.94 -10.33
CA SER A 26 -12.20 -21.81 -9.16
C SER A 26 -10.98 -22.73 -9.33
N GLY A 27 -10.00 -22.56 -8.44
CA GLY A 27 -9.00 -23.59 -8.23
C GLY A 27 -9.73 -24.87 -7.80
N GLU A 28 -9.09 -26.02 -7.95
CA GLU A 28 -9.61 -27.24 -7.34
C GLU A 28 -9.98 -26.93 -5.89
N TYR A 29 -11.24 -27.16 -5.54
CA TYR A 29 -11.78 -26.89 -4.21
C TYR A 29 -11.01 -27.79 -3.24
N LEU A 30 -9.90 -27.29 -2.70
CA LEU A 30 -9.15 -28.02 -1.70
C LEU A 30 -10.10 -28.17 -0.50
N PRO A 31 -10.29 -29.39 0.03
CA PRO A 31 -11.14 -29.59 1.20
C PRO A 31 -10.71 -28.62 2.29
N GLU A 32 -11.68 -28.07 3.03
CA GLU A 32 -11.42 -27.19 4.17
C GLU A 32 -10.53 -27.94 5.16
N ASN A 33 -9.22 -27.73 5.07
CA ASN A 33 -8.31 -28.10 6.13
C ASN A 33 -8.57 -27.09 7.24
N GLU A 34 -9.21 -27.54 8.32
CA GLU A 34 -9.72 -26.74 9.44
C GLU A 34 -8.62 -26.11 10.31
N THR A 35 -7.36 -26.14 9.90
CA THR A 35 -6.25 -25.61 10.71
C THR A 35 -6.42 -24.11 10.92
N ASP A 36 -6.38 -23.67 12.17
CA ASP A 36 -6.43 -22.26 12.54
C ASP A 36 -5.25 -21.49 11.93
N VAL A 37 -5.52 -20.27 11.45
CA VAL A 37 -4.47 -19.36 10.96
C VAL A 37 -4.02 -18.41 12.07
N SER A 38 -2.71 -18.23 12.18
CA SER A 38 -2.06 -17.41 13.21
C SER A 38 -1.96 -15.94 12.82
N TYR A 39 -2.05 -15.60 11.54
CA TYR A 39 -2.04 -14.23 11.06
C TYR A 39 -2.67 -14.09 9.68
N SER A 40 -3.06 -12.86 9.32
CA SER A 40 -3.49 -12.48 7.97
C SER A 40 -2.60 -11.39 7.40
N VAL A 41 -2.19 -11.49 6.14
CA VAL A 41 -1.44 -10.45 5.41
C VAL A 41 -2.24 -9.97 4.20
N PHE A 42 -2.44 -8.67 4.08
CA PHE A 42 -3.11 -8.03 2.95
C PHE A 42 -2.09 -7.23 2.15
N TYR A 43 -1.74 -7.72 0.97
CA TYR A 43 -0.99 -6.98 -0.04
C TYR A 43 -1.96 -6.24 -0.95
N TYR A 44 -1.80 -4.92 -1.06
CA TYR A 44 -2.48 -4.13 -2.07
C TYR A 44 -1.47 -3.49 -3.01
N ILE A 45 -1.36 -4.03 -4.22
CA ILE A 45 -0.47 -3.59 -5.29
C ILE A 45 -1.32 -2.79 -6.29
N HIS A 46 -1.22 -1.47 -6.19
CA HIS A 46 -2.05 -0.53 -6.93
C HIS A 46 -1.64 -0.44 -8.40
N ALA A 47 -2.58 -0.05 -9.27
CA ALA A 47 -2.37 -0.04 -10.72
C ALA A 47 -1.45 1.08 -11.22
N ASP A 48 -1.12 2.05 -10.39
CA ASP A 48 -0.26 3.18 -10.78
C ASP A 48 1.22 2.97 -10.47
N SER A 49 1.60 1.98 -9.66
CA SER A 49 3.00 1.64 -9.37
C SER A 49 3.75 0.92 -10.51
N ASP A 50 3.37 1.17 -11.76
CA ASP A 50 4.06 0.68 -12.98
C ASP A 50 5.37 1.47 -13.21
N TYR A 51 6.19 1.62 -12.17
CA TYR A 51 7.53 2.18 -12.29
C TYR A 51 8.41 1.23 -13.09
N LEU A 52 8.99 1.80 -14.14
CA LEU A 52 10.02 1.18 -14.96
C LEU A 52 11.33 1.90 -14.67
N TYR A 53 12.32 1.17 -14.20
CA TYR A 53 13.71 1.63 -14.08
C TYR A 53 14.63 0.59 -14.68
N HIS A 54 15.92 0.93 -14.78
CA HIS A 54 16.93 0.02 -15.28
C HIS A 54 17.88 -0.35 -14.16
N ASP A 55 18.30 -1.61 -14.11
CA ASP A 55 19.36 -2.07 -13.21
C ASP A 55 20.74 -1.54 -13.68
N PRO A 56 21.83 -1.80 -12.92
CA PRO A 56 23.17 -1.38 -13.34
C PRO A 56 23.63 -1.93 -14.70
N ASP A 57 23.06 -3.05 -15.14
CA ASP A 57 23.32 -3.68 -16.45
C ASP A 57 22.40 -3.13 -17.56
N GLY A 58 21.53 -2.16 -17.24
CA GLY A 58 20.61 -1.53 -18.16
C GLY A 58 19.36 -2.35 -18.46
N GLN A 59 19.05 -3.40 -17.70
CA GLN A 59 17.85 -4.22 -17.91
C GLN A 59 16.61 -3.56 -17.30
N PRO A 60 15.47 -3.53 -18.02
CA PRO A 60 14.24 -2.96 -17.51
C PRO A 60 13.66 -3.79 -16.36
N ILE A 61 13.48 -3.18 -15.20
CA ILE A 61 12.78 -3.74 -14.04
C ILE A 61 11.40 -3.09 -13.93
N TRP A 62 10.37 -3.92 -13.91
CA TRP A 62 8.99 -3.51 -13.63
C TRP A 62 8.70 -3.74 -12.14
N GLU A 63 8.75 -2.69 -11.33
CA GLU A 63 8.57 -2.75 -9.86
C GLU A 63 7.34 -3.57 -9.46
N ASN A 64 6.19 -3.31 -10.10
CA ASN A 64 4.94 -4.03 -9.83
C ASN A 64 5.03 -5.56 -9.99
N SER A 65 5.82 -6.03 -10.96
CA SER A 65 6.01 -7.47 -11.16
C SER A 65 6.91 -8.06 -10.08
N LYS A 66 7.91 -7.30 -9.63
CA LYS A 66 8.80 -7.70 -8.54
C LYS A 66 8.04 -7.77 -7.21
N VAL A 67 7.26 -6.73 -6.88
CA VAL A 67 6.40 -6.72 -5.68
C VAL A 67 5.42 -7.90 -5.70
N LEU A 68 4.77 -8.16 -6.84
CA LEU A 68 3.90 -9.33 -6.98
C LEU A 68 4.66 -10.65 -6.75
N ALA A 69 5.84 -10.80 -7.35
CA ALA A 69 6.64 -12.01 -7.21
C ALA A 69 7.01 -12.26 -5.75
N THR A 70 7.49 -11.23 -5.04
CA THR A 70 7.80 -11.32 -3.61
C THR A 70 6.56 -11.59 -2.77
N ALA A 71 5.42 -10.97 -3.07
CA ALA A 71 4.17 -11.23 -2.36
C ALA A 71 3.70 -12.69 -2.53
N LEU A 72 3.83 -13.25 -3.74
CA LEU A 72 3.52 -14.66 -4.00
C LEU A 72 4.48 -15.60 -3.28
N GLU A 73 5.78 -15.30 -3.27
CA GLU A 73 6.78 -16.07 -2.52
C GLU A 73 6.48 -16.07 -1.01
N VAL A 74 6.18 -14.90 -0.43
CA VAL A 74 5.75 -14.81 0.97
C VAL A 74 4.49 -15.62 1.23
N ALA A 75 3.52 -15.59 0.30
CA ALA A 75 2.27 -16.32 0.44
C ALA A 75 2.45 -17.84 0.34
N GLU A 76 3.38 -18.31 -0.49
CA GLU A 76 3.74 -19.73 -0.63
C GLU A 76 4.52 -20.26 0.59
N GLN A 77 5.23 -19.38 1.31
CA GLN A 77 5.97 -19.72 2.52
C GLN A 77 5.14 -19.56 3.81
N ALA A 78 3.91 -19.04 3.73
CA ALA A 78 3.06 -18.75 4.89
C ALA A 78 2.36 -20.00 5.45
N ASP A 79 3.11 -20.93 6.02
CA ASP A 79 2.65 -22.23 6.54
C ASP A 79 1.55 -22.14 7.61
N SER A 80 1.54 -21.07 8.41
CA SER A 80 0.54 -20.83 9.46
C SER A 80 -0.33 -19.60 9.21
N GLY A 81 -0.19 -18.98 8.04
CA GLY A 81 -0.80 -17.70 7.69
C GLY A 81 -1.89 -17.78 6.61
N GLU A 82 -2.65 -16.70 6.53
CA GLU A 82 -3.55 -16.41 5.42
C GLU A 82 -3.07 -15.16 4.68
N VAL A 83 -2.92 -15.22 3.35
CA VAL A 83 -2.38 -14.11 2.57
C VAL A 83 -3.30 -13.75 1.41
N PHE A 84 -3.68 -12.47 1.35
CA PHE A 84 -4.50 -11.89 0.29
C PHE A 84 -3.67 -10.91 -0.53
N ILE A 85 -3.56 -11.15 -1.83
CA ILE A 85 -2.79 -10.32 -2.75
C ILE A 85 -3.74 -9.71 -3.78
N TYR A 86 -4.06 -8.44 -3.56
CA TYR A 86 -4.79 -7.60 -4.51
C TYR A 86 -3.80 -6.99 -5.47
N HIS A 87 -3.85 -7.41 -6.72
CA HIS A 87 -3.02 -6.87 -7.79
C HIS A 87 -3.92 -6.18 -8.82
N GLN A 88 -3.88 -4.85 -8.80
CA GLN A 88 -4.54 -4.05 -9.81
C GLN A 88 -3.59 -3.79 -10.98
N ARG A 89 -4.10 -3.90 -12.21
CA ARG A 89 -3.35 -3.56 -13.42
C ARG A 89 -4.02 -2.40 -14.15
N PRO A 90 -3.25 -1.46 -14.73
CA PRO A 90 -3.85 -0.41 -15.53
C PRO A 90 -4.62 -1.02 -16.70
N GLY A 91 -5.79 -0.44 -16.98
CA GLY A 91 -6.66 -0.93 -18.03
C GLY A 91 -6.00 -0.78 -19.40
N LYS A 92 -5.88 -1.86 -20.17
CA LYS A 92 -5.47 -1.78 -21.58
C LYS A 92 -6.71 -1.56 -22.44
N LYS A 93 -6.71 -0.50 -23.25
CA LYS A 93 -7.76 -0.27 -24.26
C LYS A 93 -7.42 -1.11 -25.51
N MET A 94 -8.19 -2.16 -25.79
CA MET A 94 -8.09 -2.84 -27.09
C MET A 94 -8.84 -1.98 -28.12
N LEU A 95 -8.14 -1.52 -29.17
CA LEU A 95 -8.68 -0.68 -30.24
C LEU A 95 -9.39 0.61 -29.76
N GLY A 96 -9.05 1.12 -28.57
CA GLY A 96 -9.68 2.31 -27.99
C GLY A 96 -11.11 2.14 -27.47
N LEU A 97 -11.78 1.01 -27.73
CA LEU A 97 -13.22 0.87 -27.53
C LEU A 97 -13.61 0.29 -26.16
N PHE A 98 -12.81 -0.62 -25.59
CA PHE A 98 -13.15 -1.28 -24.33
C PHE A 98 -11.94 -1.43 -23.40
N PRO A 99 -11.83 -0.64 -22.33
CA PRO A 99 -10.79 -0.83 -21.33
C PRO A 99 -11.00 -2.17 -20.62
N ARG A 100 -10.08 -3.12 -20.79
CA ARG A 100 -10.08 -4.36 -20.00
C ARG A 100 -9.26 -4.14 -18.73
N ARG A 101 -9.96 -4.04 -17.59
CA ARG A 101 -9.35 -4.06 -16.26
C ARG A 101 -9.08 -5.51 -15.86
N ASN A 102 -7.88 -5.74 -15.32
CA ASN A 102 -7.40 -7.07 -14.94
C ASN A 102 -6.98 -7.09 -13.46
N SER A 103 -7.87 -6.62 -12.58
CA SER A 103 -7.66 -6.78 -11.13
C SER A 103 -7.78 -8.25 -10.77
N ARG A 104 -6.88 -8.71 -9.90
CA ARG A 104 -6.81 -10.09 -9.45
C ARG A 104 -6.61 -10.14 -7.96
N LEU A 105 -7.34 -11.04 -7.31
CA LEU A 105 -7.05 -11.49 -5.97
C LEU A 105 -6.37 -12.86 -6.07
N PHE A 106 -5.23 -13.01 -5.40
CA PHE A 106 -4.66 -14.31 -5.07
C PHE A 106 -4.83 -14.49 -3.56
N HIS A 107 -5.44 -15.60 -3.15
CA HIS A 107 -5.66 -15.93 -1.75
C HIS A 107 -4.96 -17.24 -1.45
N TYR A 108 -4.01 -17.17 -0.52
CA TYR A 108 -3.25 -18.30 -0.01
C TYR A 108 -3.64 -18.57 1.43
N ARG A 109 -3.60 -19.84 1.80
CA ARG A 109 -3.76 -20.31 3.17
C ARG A 109 -2.78 -21.44 3.40
N ASN A 110 -1.99 -21.37 4.47
CA ASN A 110 -0.98 -22.37 4.82
C ASN A 110 -0.04 -22.70 3.64
N GLY A 111 0.51 -21.66 3.00
CA GLY A 111 1.41 -21.81 1.85
C GLY A 111 0.74 -22.23 0.53
N GLN A 112 -0.56 -22.55 0.53
CA GLN A 112 -1.25 -23.09 -0.65
C GLN A 112 -2.20 -22.07 -1.27
N LEU A 113 -2.15 -21.92 -2.60
CA LEU A 113 -3.09 -21.10 -3.34
C LEU A 113 -4.50 -21.71 -3.23
N HIS A 114 -5.38 -21.02 -2.50
CA HIS A 114 -6.75 -21.46 -2.29
C HIS A 114 -7.70 -20.88 -3.35
N SER A 115 -7.60 -19.59 -3.62
CA SER A 115 -8.48 -18.91 -4.59
C SER A 115 -7.74 -17.94 -5.50
N ARG A 116 -8.19 -17.85 -6.75
CA ARG A 116 -7.72 -16.87 -7.73
C ARG A 116 -8.89 -16.20 -8.43
N VAL A 117 -9.22 -14.99 -7.98
CA VAL A 117 -10.42 -14.28 -8.42
C VAL A 117 -10.03 -13.16 -9.39
N ARG A 118 -10.71 -13.09 -10.53
CA ARG A 118 -10.71 -11.88 -11.37
C ARG A 118 -11.90 -11.03 -10.95
N TYR A 119 -11.65 -9.83 -10.44
CA TYR A 119 -12.71 -8.99 -9.91
C TYR A 119 -12.76 -7.62 -10.59
N ARG A 120 -13.88 -6.93 -10.39
CA ARG A 120 -14.15 -5.57 -10.86
C ARG A 120 -14.91 -4.82 -9.79
N HIS A 121 -14.68 -3.52 -9.73
CA HIS A 121 -15.44 -2.62 -8.88
C HIS A 121 -16.83 -2.44 -9.49
N PRO A 122 -17.91 -2.76 -8.75
CA PRO A 122 -19.29 -2.68 -9.24
C PRO A 122 -19.72 -1.23 -9.48
N ASP A 123 -19.29 -0.31 -8.62
CA ASP A 123 -19.53 1.13 -8.75
C ASP A 123 -18.20 1.85 -8.98
N LYS A 124 -18.20 2.85 -9.87
CA LYS A 124 -17.05 3.72 -10.09
C LYS A 124 -16.89 4.79 -9.00
N LYS A 125 -17.91 4.98 -8.17
CA LYS A 125 -17.95 5.94 -7.06
C LYS A 125 -17.98 5.27 -5.69
N GLU A 126 -17.68 3.97 -5.61
CA GLU A 126 -17.59 3.31 -4.31
C GLU A 126 -16.46 3.91 -3.47
N ALA A 127 -16.56 3.72 -2.17
CA ALA A 127 -15.48 4.06 -1.26
C ALA A 127 -14.21 3.29 -1.64
N PHE A 128 -13.05 3.93 -1.47
CA PHE A 128 -11.77 3.31 -1.75
C PHE A 128 -11.62 1.99 -0.97
N LEU A 129 -11.19 0.93 -1.68
CA LEU A 129 -11.06 -0.45 -1.20
C LEU A 129 -12.34 -1.19 -0.78
N ALA A 130 -13.53 -0.66 -1.09
CA ALA A 130 -14.79 -1.32 -0.72
C ALA A 130 -14.91 -2.74 -1.32
N THR A 131 -14.61 -2.89 -2.61
CA THR A 131 -14.62 -4.21 -3.26
C THR A 131 -13.61 -5.17 -2.65
N GLU A 132 -12.37 -4.72 -2.39
CA GLU A 132 -11.33 -5.56 -1.80
C GLU A 132 -11.68 -6.04 -0.39
N ALA A 133 -12.23 -5.15 0.45
CA ALA A 133 -12.72 -5.49 1.78
C ALA A 133 -13.86 -6.53 1.73
N GLN A 134 -14.79 -6.39 0.78
CA GLN A 134 -15.85 -7.40 0.56
C GLN A 134 -15.27 -8.77 0.18
N LEU A 135 -14.26 -8.79 -0.69
CA LEU A 135 -13.58 -10.02 -1.07
C LEU A 135 -12.86 -10.66 0.13
N VAL A 136 -12.21 -9.87 0.98
CA VAL A 136 -11.64 -10.41 2.23
C VAL A 136 -12.73 -11.12 3.04
N ASN A 137 -13.86 -10.46 3.28
CA ASN A 137 -14.94 -11.02 4.09
C ASN A 137 -15.57 -12.28 3.47
N GLN A 138 -15.50 -12.40 2.15
CA GLN A 138 -15.99 -13.58 1.43
C GLN A 138 -15.03 -14.78 1.54
N TYR A 139 -13.72 -14.57 1.40
CA TYR A 139 -12.74 -15.65 1.25
C TYR A 139 -11.99 -16.01 2.54
N ARG A 140 -12.00 -15.12 3.53
CA ARG A 140 -11.30 -15.30 4.80
C ARG A 140 -11.77 -16.50 5.59
N THR A 141 -10.82 -17.23 6.16
CA THR A 141 -11.10 -18.30 7.11
C THR A 141 -11.70 -17.79 8.42
N LYS A 142 -12.65 -18.56 8.96
CA LYS A 142 -13.26 -18.31 10.27
C LYS A 142 -12.40 -18.85 11.42
N ASN A 143 -11.58 -19.86 11.13
CA ASN A 143 -10.73 -20.57 12.09
C ASN A 143 -9.42 -19.78 12.30
N ARG A 144 -9.29 -19.15 13.47
CA ARG A 144 -8.20 -18.23 13.82
C ARG A 144 -7.76 -18.52 15.24
N THR A 145 -6.45 -18.41 15.47
CA THR A 145 -5.92 -18.53 16.83
C THR A 145 -6.30 -17.30 17.67
N ASP A 146 -6.31 -17.46 19.00
CA ASP A 146 -6.62 -16.36 19.93
C ASP A 146 -5.67 -15.16 19.80
N ASN A 147 -4.46 -15.38 19.29
CA ASN A 147 -3.42 -14.35 19.14
C ASN A 147 -3.31 -13.82 17.69
N HIS A 148 -4.30 -14.06 16.85
CA HIS A 148 -4.29 -13.69 15.44
C HIS A 148 -3.90 -12.22 15.19
N GLN A 149 -2.94 -11.98 14.30
CA GLN A 149 -2.53 -10.62 13.92
C GLN A 149 -2.86 -10.32 12.45
N ASN A 150 -3.27 -9.08 12.18
CA ASN A 150 -3.51 -8.59 10.81
C ASN A 150 -2.36 -7.68 10.37
N TYR A 151 -1.91 -7.79 9.13
CA TYR A 151 -0.85 -6.96 8.54
C TYR A 151 -1.32 -6.39 7.20
N PHE A 152 -1.16 -5.09 6.97
CA PHE A 152 -1.56 -4.45 5.71
C PHE A 152 -0.36 -3.80 5.03
N LEU A 153 -0.09 -4.16 3.78
CA LEU A 153 1.04 -3.66 3.01
C LEU A 153 0.52 -3.03 1.71
N TYR A 154 0.66 -1.71 1.60
CA TYR A 154 0.25 -0.95 0.43
C TYR A 154 1.44 -0.63 -0.47
N PHE A 155 1.34 -0.90 -1.76
CA PHE A 155 2.33 -0.59 -2.80
C PHE A 155 1.66 0.26 -3.88
N GLY A 156 2.10 1.50 -4.01
CA GLY A 156 1.48 2.47 -4.93
C GLY A 156 2.24 3.79 -4.99
N HIS A 157 1.66 4.80 -5.63
CA HIS A 157 2.13 6.18 -5.53
C HIS A 157 1.76 6.85 -4.18
N GLU A 158 2.20 8.10 -4.01
CA GLU A 158 1.87 8.96 -2.87
C GLU A 158 0.35 9.10 -2.68
N ILE A 159 -0.18 8.66 -1.54
CA ILE A 159 -1.57 8.88 -1.15
C ILE A 159 -1.74 10.38 -0.85
N PRO A 160 -2.54 11.13 -1.61
CA PRO A 160 -2.59 12.58 -1.47
C PRO A 160 -3.33 12.99 -0.19
N SER A 161 -2.98 14.15 0.37
CA SER A 161 -3.65 14.68 1.58
C SER A 161 -5.07 15.19 1.31
N VAL A 162 -5.35 15.57 0.06
CA VAL A 162 -6.63 16.07 -0.43
C VAL A 162 -6.99 15.33 -1.72
N ASN A 163 -8.26 15.35 -2.11
CA ASN A 163 -8.71 14.65 -3.31
C ASN A 163 -7.91 15.10 -4.55
N GLY A 164 -7.09 14.20 -5.08
CA GLY A 164 -6.48 14.37 -6.39
C GLY A 164 -7.43 13.86 -7.47
N THR A 165 -8.05 14.76 -8.23
CA THR A 165 -8.80 14.34 -9.42
C THR A 165 -7.89 13.53 -10.35
N GLY A 166 -8.30 12.28 -10.67
CA GLY A 166 -7.55 11.41 -11.57
C GLY A 166 -6.35 10.67 -10.97
N TYR A 167 -6.15 10.71 -9.64
CA TYR A 167 -5.08 9.96 -8.98
C TYR A 167 -5.18 8.45 -9.25
N HIS A 168 -6.37 7.89 -9.07
CA HIS A 168 -6.65 6.49 -9.35
C HIS A 168 -6.77 6.28 -10.87
N ARG A 169 -5.64 6.15 -11.59
CA ARG A 169 -5.60 6.09 -13.07
C ARG A 169 -6.55 5.07 -13.68
N SER A 170 -6.70 3.92 -13.03
CA SER A 170 -7.62 2.86 -13.46
C SER A 170 -9.08 3.20 -13.17
N MET A 171 -9.37 4.01 -12.14
CA MET A 171 -10.71 4.35 -11.62
C MET A 171 -10.78 5.81 -11.16
N PRO A 172 -10.73 6.78 -12.10
CA PRO A 172 -10.54 8.19 -11.78
C PRO A 172 -11.69 8.84 -10.99
N ASP A 173 -12.83 8.14 -10.89
CA ASP A 173 -14.02 8.56 -10.15
C ASP A 173 -14.03 8.08 -8.69
N ILE A 174 -13.07 7.23 -8.29
CA ILE A 174 -12.86 6.84 -6.89
C ILE A 174 -11.95 7.88 -6.25
N ASP A 175 -12.48 8.58 -5.25
CA ASP A 175 -11.71 9.53 -4.45
C ASP A 175 -10.66 8.79 -3.62
N VAL A 176 -9.40 9.16 -3.83
CA VAL A 176 -8.28 8.68 -3.04
C VAL A 176 -7.62 9.87 -2.37
N ASN A 177 -7.64 9.84 -1.04
CA ASN A 177 -6.93 10.77 -0.16
C ASN A 177 -6.59 10.04 1.15
N THR A 178 -5.82 10.67 2.04
CA THR A 178 -5.41 10.10 3.33
C THR A 178 -6.59 9.57 4.17
N ALA A 179 -7.71 10.28 4.22
CA ALA A 179 -8.90 9.87 4.97
C ALA A 179 -9.65 8.70 4.29
N ALA A 180 -9.87 8.79 2.97
CA ALA A 180 -10.49 7.70 2.22
C ALA A 180 -9.64 6.41 2.28
N PHE A 181 -8.31 6.55 2.25
CA PHE A 181 -7.37 5.46 2.45
C PHE A 181 -7.53 4.80 3.82
N ALA A 182 -7.45 5.58 4.90
CA ALA A 182 -7.57 5.07 6.27
C ALA A 182 -8.91 4.35 6.48
N ASN A 183 -10.02 4.95 6.05
CA ASN A 183 -11.35 4.35 6.11
C ASN A 183 -11.43 3.06 5.27
N GLY A 184 -10.82 3.06 4.09
CA GLY A 184 -10.80 1.91 3.19
C GLY A 184 -10.11 0.69 3.79
N ILE A 185 -8.93 0.89 4.39
CA ILE A 185 -8.18 -0.22 5.01
C ILE A 185 -8.81 -0.71 6.31
N GLN A 186 -9.49 0.17 7.07
CA GLN A 186 -10.22 -0.22 8.28
C GLN A 186 -11.27 -1.29 7.97
N ASN A 187 -11.90 -1.25 6.79
CA ASN A 187 -12.93 -2.22 6.38
C ASN A 187 -12.43 -3.66 6.18
N PHE A 188 -11.12 -3.90 6.23
CA PHE A 188 -10.54 -5.26 6.19
C PHE A 188 -10.59 -5.94 7.57
N LEU A 189 -10.89 -5.21 8.64
CA LEU A 189 -11.02 -5.72 10.00
C LEU A 189 -12.45 -6.24 10.22
N LEU A 190 -12.65 -7.31 11.01
CA LEU A 190 -14.00 -7.89 11.22
C LEU A 190 -14.79 -7.14 12.28
N SER A 191 -14.08 -6.55 13.23
CA SER A 191 -14.67 -5.90 14.39
C SER A 191 -13.93 -4.63 14.74
N ASP A 192 -14.60 -3.76 15.50
CA ASP A 192 -14.02 -2.53 16.05
C ASP A 192 -12.95 -2.79 17.11
N GLU A 193 -12.72 -4.04 17.52
CA GLU A 193 -11.65 -4.46 18.43
C GLU A 193 -10.42 -5.02 17.70
N ASP A 194 -10.60 -5.46 16.44
CA ASP A 194 -9.50 -5.92 15.61
C ASP A 194 -8.55 -4.76 15.29
N ARG A 195 -7.25 -5.03 15.22
CA ARG A 195 -6.23 -4.04 14.88
C ARG A 195 -5.25 -4.64 13.89
N PHE A 196 -4.68 -3.79 13.04
CA PHE A 196 -3.45 -4.14 12.34
C PHE A 196 -2.27 -4.10 13.30
N GLY A 197 -1.47 -5.16 13.30
CA GLY A 197 -0.16 -5.15 13.92
C GLY A 197 0.76 -4.14 13.23
N LEU A 198 0.82 -4.18 11.90
CA LEU A 198 1.61 -3.27 11.08
C LEU A 198 0.80 -2.83 9.86
N VAL A 199 0.84 -1.52 9.57
CA VAL A 199 0.51 -0.95 8.27
C VAL A 199 1.80 -0.44 7.63
N LEU A 200 2.15 -1.00 6.48
CA LEU A 200 3.28 -0.58 5.66
C LEU A 200 2.77 0.25 4.48
N LEU A 201 3.32 1.45 4.31
CA LEU A 201 3.04 2.36 3.20
C LEU A 201 4.26 2.46 2.30
N SER A 202 4.28 1.64 1.25
CA SER A 202 5.33 1.61 0.23
C SER A 202 5.08 2.65 -0.86
N THR A 203 5.11 3.90 -0.42
CA THR A 203 4.77 5.09 -1.19
C THR A 203 5.72 6.24 -0.85
N CYS A 204 5.72 7.27 -1.68
CA CYS A 204 6.42 8.52 -1.36
C CYS A 204 5.56 9.38 -0.42
N ASN A 205 6.20 10.20 0.42
CA ASN A 205 5.59 11.33 1.12
C ASN A 205 4.40 10.99 2.05
N ASN A 206 4.27 9.74 2.54
CA ASN A 206 3.14 9.33 3.39
C ASN A 206 3.48 9.07 4.87
N GLY A 207 4.75 9.16 5.26
CA GLY A 207 5.16 9.27 6.66
C GLY A 207 4.84 10.65 7.25
N THR A 208 3.56 11.01 7.28
CA THR A 208 3.05 12.33 7.70
C THR A 208 2.28 12.24 9.01
N PRO A 209 2.21 13.33 9.80
CA PRO A 209 1.42 13.36 11.02
C PRO A 209 -0.06 13.03 10.79
N ALA A 210 -0.65 13.58 9.73
CA ALA A 210 -2.06 13.37 9.40
C ALA A 210 -2.38 11.91 9.06
N MET A 211 -1.50 11.21 8.34
CA MET A 211 -1.66 9.77 8.07
C MET A 211 -1.60 8.96 9.37
N ALA A 212 -0.59 9.19 10.22
CA ALA A 212 -0.46 8.49 11.49
C ALA A 212 -1.66 8.71 12.42
N GLU A 213 -2.17 9.95 12.50
CA GLU A 213 -3.36 10.29 13.30
C GLU A 213 -4.59 9.46 12.89
N LEU A 214 -4.81 9.30 11.58
CA LEU A 214 -5.94 8.55 11.05
C LEU A 214 -5.79 7.03 11.20
N LEU A 215 -4.56 6.51 11.30
CA LEU A 215 -4.30 5.08 11.44
C LEU A 215 -4.28 4.59 12.90
N ILE A 216 -3.95 5.45 13.85
CA ILE A 216 -3.88 5.14 15.29
C ILE A 216 -5.08 4.34 15.82
N PRO A 217 -6.35 4.67 15.47
CA PRO A 217 -7.49 3.98 16.03
C PRO A 217 -7.49 2.47 15.79
N PHE A 218 -6.88 2.03 14.68
CA PHE A 218 -6.95 0.64 14.24
C PHE A 218 -5.59 0.00 13.89
N THR A 219 -4.46 0.66 14.20
CA THR A 219 -3.10 0.20 13.85
C THR A 219 -2.14 0.36 15.03
N LYS A 220 -1.32 -0.67 15.29
CA LYS A 220 -0.28 -0.63 16.35
C LYS A 220 1.03 0.01 15.86
N VAL A 221 1.48 -0.37 14.67
CA VAL A 221 2.76 0.09 14.10
C VAL A 221 2.54 0.56 12.66
N MET A 222 3.17 1.67 12.28
CA MET A 222 3.23 2.13 10.89
C MET A 222 4.68 2.09 10.40
N LEU A 223 4.90 1.68 9.15
CA LEU A 223 6.18 1.83 8.45
C LEU A 223 5.94 2.60 7.16
N ALA A 224 6.60 3.74 6.98
CA ALA A 224 6.38 4.59 5.82
C ALA A 224 7.64 5.39 5.43
N SER A 225 7.63 5.96 4.24
CA SER A 225 8.60 6.97 3.81
C SER A 225 8.05 8.38 4.06
N PRO A 226 8.68 9.20 4.93
CA PRO A 226 8.30 10.59 5.14
C PRO A 226 8.52 11.47 3.90
N GLN A 227 9.49 11.09 3.06
CA GLN A 227 9.89 11.81 1.85
C GLN A 227 9.80 10.89 0.63
N ASN A 228 10.41 11.30 -0.48
CA ASN A 228 10.45 10.53 -1.70
C ASN A 228 11.19 9.19 -1.51
N LEU A 229 10.53 8.08 -1.85
CA LEU A 229 11.11 6.74 -1.84
C LEU A 229 11.71 6.35 -3.22
N HIS A 230 11.65 7.27 -4.20
CA HIS A 230 12.20 7.24 -5.55
C HIS A 230 12.35 5.84 -6.18
N LEU A 231 11.33 5.44 -6.96
CA LEU A 231 11.34 4.23 -7.80
C LEU A 231 11.65 2.93 -7.04
N SER A 232 11.52 2.97 -5.72
CA SER A 232 11.81 1.86 -4.86
C SER A 232 10.63 1.61 -3.93
N HIS A 233 10.35 0.34 -3.70
CA HIS A 233 9.43 -0.10 -2.66
C HIS A 233 10.16 -0.55 -1.40
N PHE A 234 9.44 -0.65 -0.27
CA PHE A 234 9.90 -1.45 0.86
C PHE A 234 9.99 -2.91 0.50
N ASP A 235 10.98 -3.61 1.06
CA ASP A 235 11.09 -5.06 0.97
C ASP A 235 10.10 -5.72 1.94
N SER A 236 9.36 -6.71 1.44
CA SER A 236 8.45 -7.53 2.25
C SER A 236 8.99 -8.93 2.55
N GLY A 237 10.25 -9.22 2.18
CA GLY A 237 10.85 -10.54 2.39
C GLY A 237 10.93 -10.94 3.87
N LYS A 238 11.04 -9.97 4.79
CA LYS A 238 11.03 -10.24 6.25
C LYS A 238 9.68 -10.70 6.82
N MET A 239 8.64 -10.80 6.00
CA MET A 239 7.38 -11.44 6.44
C MET A 239 7.58 -12.93 6.79
N ASP A 240 8.64 -13.56 6.28
CA ASP A 240 9.07 -14.91 6.65
C ASP A 240 9.37 -15.07 8.16
N LEU A 241 9.59 -13.98 8.89
CA LEU A 241 9.77 -13.99 10.34
C LEU A 241 8.50 -14.39 11.09
N LEU A 242 7.31 -14.21 10.50
CA LEU A 242 6.06 -14.65 11.12
C LEU A 242 6.00 -16.18 11.30
N GLU A 243 6.65 -16.93 10.41
CA GLU A 243 6.77 -18.39 10.50
C GLU A 243 7.97 -18.82 11.36
N ARG A 244 9.11 -18.13 11.21
CA ARG A 244 10.36 -18.51 11.88
C ARG A 244 10.40 -18.12 13.36
N GLU A 245 9.69 -17.06 13.73
CA GLU A 245 9.63 -16.52 15.09
C GLU A 245 8.17 -16.31 15.52
N PRO A 246 7.42 -17.39 15.82
CA PRO A 246 6.05 -17.28 16.30
C PRO A 246 5.96 -16.34 17.51
N GLY A 247 5.15 -15.29 17.39
CA GLY A 247 5.02 -14.25 18.41
C GLY A 247 5.97 -13.05 18.25
N ILE A 248 6.72 -12.94 17.15
CA ILE A 248 7.44 -11.71 16.81
C ILE A 248 6.51 -10.50 16.90
N SER A 249 6.94 -9.47 17.63
CA SER A 249 6.10 -8.28 17.76
C SER A 249 6.02 -7.52 16.43
N PRO A 250 4.90 -6.84 16.14
CA PRO A 250 4.80 -6.02 14.92
C PRO A 250 5.89 -4.94 14.81
N LEU A 251 6.40 -4.45 15.95
CA LEU A 251 7.48 -3.48 15.98
C LEU A 251 8.81 -4.10 15.54
N GLN A 252 9.13 -5.31 15.99
CA GLN A 252 10.34 -6.04 15.55
C GLN A 252 10.25 -6.44 14.07
N LEU A 253 9.07 -6.84 13.60
CA LEU A 253 8.83 -7.12 12.19
C LEU A 253 9.06 -5.87 11.33
N GLY A 254 8.42 -4.76 11.69
CA GLY A 254 8.59 -3.49 10.99
C GLY A 254 10.03 -2.98 11.01
N TYR A 255 10.75 -3.15 12.12
CA TYR A 255 12.18 -2.84 12.21
C TYR A 255 13.00 -3.68 11.22
N SER A 256 12.75 -4.98 11.17
CA SER A 256 13.47 -5.90 10.27
C SER A 256 13.23 -5.56 8.79
N MET A 257 11.99 -5.23 8.43
CA MET A 257 11.62 -4.79 7.08
C MET A 257 12.30 -3.46 6.70
N ALA A 258 12.30 -2.49 7.62
CA ALA A 258 12.95 -1.21 7.43
C ALA A 258 14.47 -1.35 7.29
N GLU A 259 15.10 -2.18 8.12
CA GLU A 259 16.54 -2.46 8.06
C GLU A 259 16.92 -3.14 6.73
N GLN A 260 16.18 -4.18 6.30
CA GLN A 260 16.41 -4.83 5.00
C GLN A 260 16.27 -3.82 3.84
N THR A 261 15.21 -3.01 3.89
CA THR A 261 14.96 -1.98 2.87
C THR A 261 16.09 -0.96 2.84
N TYR A 262 16.47 -0.43 4.00
CA TYR A 262 17.53 0.57 4.10
C TYR A 262 18.86 0.03 3.58
N GLN A 263 19.26 -1.18 3.97
CA GLN A 263 20.51 -1.80 3.49
C GLN A 263 20.53 -1.95 1.97
N ARG A 264 19.44 -2.41 1.36
CA ARG A 264 19.34 -2.49 -0.11
C ARG A 264 19.40 -1.11 -0.75
N LEU A 265 18.67 -0.13 -0.25
CA LEU A 265 18.66 1.22 -0.81
C LEU A 265 20.03 1.90 -0.64
N ASP A 266 20.68 1.76 0.50
CA ASP A 266 21.98 2.36 0.78
C ASP A 266 23.04 1.86 -0.21
N ALA A 267 23.00 0.57 -0.55
CA ALA A 267 23.89 -0.04 -1.52
C ALA A 267 23.66 0.45 -2.97
N ASN A 268 22.42 0.77 -3.34
CA ASN A 268 22.03 0.96 -4.75
C ASN A 268 21.63 2.40 -5.11
N VAL A 269 21.40 3.27 -4.12
CA VAL A 269 20.82 4.60 -4.34
C VAL A 269 21.79 5.69 -3.85
N HIS A 270 21.91 6.74 -4.67
CA HIS A 270 22.72 7.93 -4.39
C HIS A 270 21.91 9.16 -3.94
N THR A 271 20.59 9.10 -4.09
CA THR A 271 19.64 10.10 -3.57
C THR A 271 19.35 9.85 -2.08
N THR A 272 18.58 10.76 -1.49
CA THR A 272 18.14 10.64 -0.10
C THR A 272 17.35 9.35 0.12
N ILE A 273 17.57 8.71 1.27
CA ILE A 273 16.77 7.59 1.78
C ILE A 273 16.20 8.03 3.11
N THR A 274 14.88 7.95 3.27
CA THR A 274 14.22 8.27 4.54
C THR A 274 13.13 7.23 4.80
N LEU A 275 13.36 6.34 5.75
CA LEU A 275 12.37 5.37 6.23
C LEU A 275 12.06 5.67 7.69
N ALA A 276 10.80 5.56 8.10
CA ALA A 276 10.39 5.77 9.47
C ALA A 276 9.43 4.68 9.94
N LEU A 277 9.74 4.10 11.10
CA LEU A 277 8.90 3.17 11.84
C LEU A 277 8.30 3.88 13.04
N TYR A 278 6.99 3.80 13.17
CA TYR A 278 6.21 4.51 14.17
C TYR A 278 5.52 3.49 15.09
N ASP A 279 5.88 3.50 16.38
CA ASP A 279 5.08 2.88 17.43
C ASP A 279 3.92 3.82 17.79
N LEU A 280 2.75 3.52 17.23
CA LEU A 280 1.61 4.41 17.27
C LEU A 280 1.04 4.61 18.68
N LYS A 281 1.30 3.67 19.61
CA LYS A 281 0.96 3.82 21.03
C LYS A 281 1.71 4.98 21.68
N HIS A 282 2.98 5.16 21.33
CA HIS A 282 3.79 6.26 21.84
C HIS A 282 3.51 7.58 21.11
N VAL A 283 3.28 7.50 19.80
CA VAL A 283 2.96 8.66 18.93
C VAL A 283 1.62 9.30 19.31
N GLN A 284 0.62 8.52 19.73
CA GLN A 284 -0.71 9.00 20.10
C GLN A 284 -0.68 10.16 21.11
N GLY A 285 0.30 10.19 22.01
CA GLY A 285 0.42 11.23 23.04
C GLY A 285 0.69 12.64 22.51
N TYR A 286 1.17 12.79 21.27
CA TYR A 286 1.50 14.09 20.69
C TYR A 286 0.97 14.30 19.27
N ILE A 287 0.47 13.26 18.61
CA ILE A 287 0.16 13.32 17.17
C ILE A 287 -0.83 14.43 16.83
N HIS A 288 -1.85 14.65 17.66
CA HIS A 288 -2.88 15.66 17.41
C HIS A 288 -2.28 17.09 17.39
N ALA A 289 -1.36 17.36 18.32
CA ALA A 289 -0.66 18.63 18.38
C ALA A 289 0.27 18.80 17.15
N LEU A 290 0.95 17.74 16.74
CA LEU A 290 1.82 17.75 15.57
C LEU A 290 1.03 17.94 14.27
N THR A 291 -0.10 17.25 14.10
CA THR A 291 -0.99 17.46 12.94
C THR A 291 -1.51 18.89 12.92
N SER A 292 -1.96 19.42 14.06
CA SER A 292 -2.48 20.79 14.15
C SER A 292 -1.42 21.84 13.78
N LEU A 293 -0.19 21.66 14.27
CA LEU A 293 0.95 22.53 13.94
C LEU A 293 1.27 22.53 12.44
N THR A 294 1.19 21.36 11.81
CA THR A 294 1.58 21.17 10.40
C THR A 294 0.44 21.43 9.43
N ALA A 295 -0.81 21.46 9.89
CA ALA A 295 -1.98 21.79 9.07
C ALA A 295 -1.96 23.23 8.56
N ALA A 296 -1.41 24.18 9.33
CA ALA A 296 -1.31 25.59 8.94
C ALA A 296 -0.40 25.83 7.73
N ASN A 297 0.56 24.92 7.49
CA ASN A 297 1.50 24.99 6.38
C ASN A 297 0.97 24.35 5.09
N ARG A 298 -0.30 23.90 5.08
CA ARG A 298 -0.97 23.45 3.86
C ARG A 298 -1.30 24.67 3.01
N ALA A 299 -0.38 25.03 2.11
CA ALA A 299 -0.63 26.03 1.09
C ALA A 299 -1.96 25.71 0.37
N PRO A 300 -2.78 26.73 0.02
CA PRO A 300 -3.97 26.49 -0.80
C PRO A 300 -3.55 25.79 -2.09
N ASP A 301 -4.33 24.75 -2.41
CA ASP A 301 -4.19 23.61 -3.32
C ASP A 301 -3.76 23.86 -4.78
N ARG A 302 -3.23 25.06 -5.10
CA ARG A 302 -3.23 25.58 -6.47
C ARG A 302 -1.91 25.73 -7.19
N SER A 303 -0.74 25.39 -6.65
CA SER A 303 0.50 25.69 -7.40
C SER A 303 1.56 24.63 -7.56
N VAL A 304 1.67 23.57 -6.76
CA VAL A 304 2.69 22.55 -7.04
C VAL A 304 2.22 21.15 -6.68
N GLN A 305 1.53 20.49 -7.61
CA GLN A 305 1.49 19.03 -7.61
C GLN A 305 2.95 18.53 -7.58
N PHE A 306 3.24 17.53 -6.74
CA PHE A 306 4.57 16.90 -6.61
C PHE A 306 5.66 17.70 -5.87
N GLN A 307 5.29 18.65 -5.00
CA GLN A 307 6.27 19.13 -4.01
C GLN A 307 6.54 18.03 -2.98
N ASP A 308 7.77 17.53 -3.00
CA ASP A 308 8.30 16.61 -2.00
C ASP A 308 8.12 17.20 -0.59
N ASN A 309 7.85 16.33 0.37
CA ASN A 309 7.82 16.75 1.77
C ASN A 309 9.24 17.17 2.21
N VAL A 310 9.31 18.23 3.02
CA VAL A 310 10.51 18.59 3.78
C VAL A 310 10.49 17.85 5.12
N ASP A 311 11.65 17.75 5.76
CA ASP A 311 11.71 17.29 7.14
C ASP A 311 10.93 18.27 8.04
N CYS A 312 10.00 17.78 8.84
CA CYS A 312 9.25 18.61 9.77
C CYS A 312 10.15 19.37 10.77
N ALA A 313 11.36 18.90 11.05
CA ALA A 313 12.35 19.63 11.86
C ALA A 313 12.83 20.94 11.21
N GLU A 314 12.59 21.15 9.92
CA GLU A 314 12.90 22.41 9.22
C GLU A 314 11.84 23.51 9.46
N LEU A 315 10.69 23.16 10.06
CA LEU A 315 9.65 24.14 10.40
C LEU A 315 10.04 24.94 11.63
N SER A 316 9.88 26.27 11.59
CA SER A 316 10.46 27.15 12.62
C SER A 316 9.91 26.92 14.03
N ASN A 317 8.71 26.36 14.13
CA ASN A 317 7.95 26.20 15.36
C ASN A 317 7.91 24.75 15.87
N LEU A 318 8.64 23.83 15.23
CA LEU A 318 8.65 22.42 15.60
C LEU A 318 9.82 22.12 16.53
N ASP A 319 9.54 21.43 17.64
CA ASP A 319 10.54 20.91 18.57
C ASP A 319 10.82 19.43 18.22
N PRO A 320 11.94 19.10 17.54
CA PRO A 320 12.23 17.74 17.11
C PRO A 320 12.35 16.76 18.29
N GLU A 321 12.82 17.23 19.44
CA GLU A 321 12.96 16.42 20.66
C GLU A 321 11.60 16.02 21.22
N ARG A 322 10.56 16.83 21.00
CA ARG A 322 9.20 16.51 21.44
C ARG A 322 8.52 15.46 20.57
N TYR A 323 8.85 15.40 19.27
CA TYR A 323 8.10 14.64 18.26
C TYR A 323 8.83 13.39 17.73
N HIS A 324 9.92 12.95 18.36
CA HIS A 324 10.62 11.71 17.98
C HIS A 324 10.23 10.48 18.82
N LYS A 325 9.52 10.65 19.95
CA LYS A 325 9.21 9.52 20.84
C LYS A 325 8.35 8.50 20.11
N GLY A 326 8.82 7.25 20.07
CA GLY A 326 8.16 6.18 19.32
C GLY A 326 8.42 6.19 17.81
N VAL A 327 9.35 7.02 17.32
CA VAL A 327 9.74 7.08 15.91
C VAL A 327 11.19 6.61 15.77
N LYS A 328 11.41 5.59 14.95
CA LYS A 328 12.74 5.12 14.55
C LYS A 328 12.94 5.46 13.09
N THR A 329 13.99 6.23 12.79
CA THR A 329 14.31 6.66 11.43
C THR A 329 15.57 5.98 10.92
N TRP A 330 15.55 5.56 9.66
CA TRP A 330 16.71 5.22 8.85
C TRP A 330 16.88 6.30 7.81
N TYR A 331 18.02 6.98 7.83
CA TYR A 331 18.24 8.16 7.02
C TYR A 331 19.64 8.16 6.42
N LYS A 332 19.69 8.47 5.12
CA LYS A 332 20.92 8.77 4.38
C LYS A 332 20.66 9.99 3.52
N PRO A 333 21.45 11.08 3.64
CA PRO A 333 21.32 12.21 2.75
C PRO A 333 21.73 11.84 1.32
N ALA A 334 21.23 12.59 0.34
CA ALA A 334 21.77 12.54 -1.01
C ALA A 334 23.27 12.84 -1.02
N ARG A 335 24.03 12.17 -1.88
CA ARG A 335 25.49 12.40 -2.01
C ARG A 335 25.85 13.77 -2.62
N PHE A 336 24.86 14.52 -3.09
CA PHE A 336 25.03 15.77 -3.81
C PHE A 336 23.91 16.76 -3.45
N GLY A 337 24.12 18.03 -3.80
CA GLY A 337 23.13 19.10 -3.59
C GLY A 337 23.15 19.67 -2.16
N ARG A 338 22.22 20.59 -1.90
CA ARG A 338 22.18 21.41 -0.67
C ARG A 338 21.96 20.60 0.61
N GLN A 339 21.25 19.47 0.51
CA GLN A 339 20.93 18.61 1.66
C GLN A 339 21.97 17.51 1.90
N SER A 340 23.08 17.48 1.17
CA SER A 340 24.11 16.43 1.34
C SER A 340 24.78 16.41 2.72
N GLY A 341 24.75 17.53 3.44
CA GLY A 341 25.26 17.65 4.81
C GLY A 341 24.24 17.36 5.91
N GLN A 342 22.97 17.10 5.58
CA GLN A 342 21.95 16.76 6.56
C GLN A 342 22.21 15.33 7.05
N LEU A 343 22.49 15.12 8.32
CA LEU A 343 22.84 13.79 8.85
C LEU A 343 21.67 13.11 9.57
N THR A 344 20.59 13.84 9.81
CA THR A 344 19.45 13.40 10.61
C THR A 344 18.15 13.78 9.93
N HIS A 345 17.09 13.05 10.25
CA HIS A 345 15.73 13.37 9.82
C HIS A 345 14.75 13.10 10.96
N SER A 346 13.76 13.97 11.19
CA SER A 346 12.80 13.81 12.31
C SER A 346 11.96 12.53 12.25
N GLY A 347 11.85 11.97 11.05
CA GLY A 347 10.95 10.86 10.73
C GLY A 347 9.56 11.33 10.30
N TRP A 348 9.33 12.64 10.19
CA TRP A 348 8.06 13.20 9.74
C TRP A 348 8.23 14.04 8.47
N GLY A 349 7.35 13.83 7.51
CA GLY A 349 7.26 14.62 6.28
C GLY A 349 6.22 15.73 6.43
N CYS A 350 6.64 16.96 6.14
CA CYS A 350 5.81 18.16 6.20
C CYS A 350 5.79 18.89 4.85
N LYS A 351 4.74 19.67 4.62
CA LYS A 351 4.74 20.64 3.52
C LYS A 351 5.58 21.86 3.94
N PRO A 352 6.39 22.43 3.03
CA PRO A 352 7.24 23.58 3.35
C PRO A 352 6.40 24.82 3.66
N GLU A 353 6.91 25.71 4.50
CA GLU A 353 6.28 27.00 4.78
C GLU A 353 6.16 27.84 3.50
N VAL A 354 5.00 28.46 3.30
CA VAL A 354 4.81 29.44 2.22
C VAL A 354 5.58 30.70 2.61
N LYS A 355 6.66 30.98 1.89
CA LYS A 355 7.48 32.18 2.09
C LYS A 355 6.81 33.44 1.55
#